data_AF-A0A2D4J4Z3-F1
#
_entry.id   AF-A0A2D4J4Z3-F1
#
_cell.length_a   1.000
_cell.length_b   1.000
_cell.length_c   1.000
_cell.angle_alpha   90.00
_cell.angle_beta   90.00
_cell.angle_gamma   90.00
#
_symmetry.space_group_name_H-M   'P 1'
#
loop_
_entity.id
_entity.type
_entity.pdbx_description
1 polymer ?
#
loop_
_entity_poly.entity_id
_entity_poly.type
_entity_poly.pdbx_seq_one_letter_code
_entity_poly.pdbx_strand_id
1 'polypeptide(L)'
;MTAQVTLEDALSNVDLLEELPLPDQQPCIEPPPSSLLYQPNFNTNFEDRNAFVTGIARYIEQATVHSSMNEMLEEGQEYAVMLYTWRSCSRAIPQVKCNEQPNRVEIYEKTVEVLEPEVTKLMNFMYFQRNAIERFCGEVKRLCHAERRKDFVSEAYLITLGKFINMFAVLDELKNMKCSVKNDHSAYKR
;
A
#
# COMPACT_ATOMS: atom_id res chain seq x y z
N MET A 1 2.57 47.42 -12.59
CA MET A 1 2.38 46.18 -13.38
C MET A 1 0.91 45.83 -13.32
N THR A 2 0.15 46.10 -14.39
CA THR A 2 -1.26 45.72 -14.49
C THR A 2 -1.32 44.21 -14.65
N ALA A 3 -1.76 43.49 -13.61
CA ALA A 3 -2.05 42.07 -13.73
C ALA A 3 -3.10 41.89 -14.83
N GLN A 4 -2.76 41.14 -15.89
CA GLN A 4 -3.73 40.77 -16.92
C GLN A 4 -4.76 39.85 -16.27
N VAL A 5 -5.99 40.33 -16.15
CA VAL A 5 -7.13 39.54 -15.68
C VAL A 5 -7.51 38.57 -16.78
N THR A 6 -7.60 37.28 -16.46
CA THR A 6 -8.01 36.25 -17.43
C THR A 6 -9.52 36.29 -17.65
N LEU A 7 -9.99 35.69 -18.76
CA LEU A 7 -11.43 35.61 -19.01
C LEU A 7 -12.11 34.73 -17.96
N GLU A 8 -11.42 33.69 -17.50
CA GLU A 8 -11.86 32.79 -16.44
C GLU A 8 -12.06 33.56 -15.11
N ASP A 9 -11.11 34.41 -14.73
CA ASP A 9 -11.24 35.25 -13.53
C ASP A 9 -12.44 36.19 -13.63
N ALA A 10 -12.66 36.78 -14.81
CA ALA A 10 -13.77 37.68 -15.05
C ALA A 10 -15.13 36.97 -14.95
N LEU A 11 -15.23 35.73 -15.46
CA LEU A 11 -16.43 34.91 -15.37
C LEU A 11 -16.69 34.43 -13.93
N SER A 12 -15.65 33.97 -13.22
CA SER A 12 -15.78 33.59 -11.81
C SER A 12 -16.32 34.73 -10.94
N ASN A 13 -15.86 35.97 -11.19
CA ASN A 13 -16.39 37.13 -10.47
C ASN A 13 -17.89 37.37 -10.70
N VAL A 14 -18.42 37.03 -11.88
CA VAL A 14 -19.86 37.12 -12.17
C VAL A 14 -20.61 35.98 -11.48
N ASP A 15 -20.07 34.76 -11.51
CA ASP A 15 -20.66 33.58 -10.85
C ASP A 15 -20.81 33.81 -9.33
N LEU A 16 -19.84 34.47 -8.69
CA LEU A 16 -19.91 34.84 -7.28
C LEU A 16 -21.12 35.74 -6.92
N LEU A 17 -21.61 36.54 -7.88
CA LEU A 17 -22.77 37.40 -7.65
C LEU A 17 -24.09 36.62 -7.71
N GLU A 18 -24.13 35.52 -8.45
CA GLU A 18 -25.29 34.63 -8.54
C GLU A 18 -25.48 33.81 -7.25
N GLU A 19 -24.37 33.43 -6.60
CA GLU A 19 -24.39 32.68 -5.34
C GLU A 19 -24.57 33.55 -4.09
N LEU A 20 -24.61 34.88 -4.22
CA LEU A 20 -24.66 35.79 -3.09
C LEU A 20 -26.01 35.67 -2.35
N PRO A 21 -26.05 35.18 -1.10
CA PRO A 21 -27.29 35.14 -0.33
C PRO A 21 -27.71 36.57 -0.01
N LEU A 22 -28.91 36.96 -0.45
CA LEU A 22 -29.48 38.25 -0.08
C LEU A 22 -29.79 38.24 1.43
N PRO A 23 -29.43 39.29 2.17
CA PRO A 23 -29.59 39.31 3.61
C PRO A 23 -31.08 39.31 4.00
N ASP A 24 -31.47 38.35 4.82
CA ASP A 24 -32.69 38.47 5.62
C ASP A 24 -32.36 39.29 6.89
N GLN A 25 -33.27 40.17 7.31
CA GLN A 25 -33.07 41.12 8.41
C GLN A 25 -33.06 40.47 9.81
N GLN A 26 -32.17 39.49 10.04
CA GLN A 26 -32.06 38.81 11.32
C GLN A 26 -30.82 39.30 12.11
N PRO A 27 -30.98 39.77 13.35
CA PRO A 27 -29.87 40.28 14.15
C PRO A 27 -28.89 39.16 14.53
N CYS A 28 -27.59 39.38 14.27
CA CYS A 28 -26.51 38.47 14.62
C CYS A 28 -26.15 38.60 16.11
N ILE A 29 -26.20 37.49 16.86
CA ILE A 29 -25.94 37.43 18.32
C ILE A 29 -24.58 36.76 18.63
N GLU A 30 -23.73 36.55 17.62
CA GLU A 30 -22.48 35.80 17.82
C GLU A 30 -21.36 36.67 18.46
N PRO A 31 -20.63 36.14 19.46
CA PRO A 31 -19.51 36.83 20.09
C PRO A 31 -18.27 36.84 19.17
N PRO A 32 -17.31 37.76 19.41
CA PRO A 32 -16.07 37.83 18.64
C PRO A 32 -15.21 36.56 18.81
N PRO A 33 -14.52 36.08 17.76
CA PRO A 33 -13.73 34.86 17.82
C PRO A 33 -12.51 35.02 18.74
N SER A 34 -12.24 33.97 19.51
CA SER A 34 -11.05 33.82 20.38
C SER A 34 -9.94 33.08 19.63
N SER A 35 -8.69 33.54 19.79
CA SER A 35 -7.52 32.93 19.14
C SER A 35 -7.01 31.73 19.93
N LEU A 36 -6.89 30.57 19.27
CA LEU A 36 -6.33 29.34 19.82
C LEU A 36 -5.00 29.02 19.10
N LEU A 37 -3.92 28.91 19.87
CA LEU A 37 -2.60 28.48 19.37
C LEU A 37 -2.44 26.99 19.62
N TYR A 38 -2.39 26.20 18.55
CA TYR A 38 -2.17 24.76 18.59
C TYR A 38 -0.97 24.40 17.71
N GLN A 39 -0.05 23.60 18.25
CA GLN A 39 1.11 23.09 17.53
C GLN A 39 0.86 21.60 17.17
N PRO A 40 0.48 21.29 15.93
CA PRO A 40 0.21 19.92 15.50
C PRO A 40 1.51 19.11 15.34
N ASN A 41 1.46 17.83 15.74
CA ASN A 41 2.40 16.80 15.29
C ASN A 41 1.75 16.05 14.12
N PHE A 42 2.35 16.14 12.93
CA PHE A 42 1.74 15.64 11.68
C PHE A 42 2.05 14.17 11.37
N ASN A 43 2.86 13.47 12.17
CA ASN A 43 3.31 12.12 11.86
C ASN A 43 2.89 11.09 12.92
N THR A 44 1.59 10.83 13.01
CA THR A 44 1.00 9.86 13.94
C THR A 44 0.58 8.55 13.29
N ASN A 45 0.74 8.39 11.96
CA ASN A 45 0.21 7.25 11.19
C ASN A 45 -1.24 6.85 11.57
N PHE A 46 -2.07 7.86 11.84
CA PHE A 46 -3.48 7.71 12.25
C PHE A 46 -3.70 7.04 13.62
N GLU A 47 -2.70 7.02 14.52
CA GLU A 47 -2.85 6.53 15.91
C GLU A 47 -3.93 7.28 16.69
N ASP A 48 -4.08 8.58 16.42
CA ASP A 48 -5.02 9.51 17.05
C ASP A 48 -6.42 9.51 16.43
N ARG A 49 -6.70 8.60 15.47
CA ARG A 49 -8.02 8.48 14.80
C ARG A 49 -9.21 8.41 15.77
N ASN A 50 -9.01 7.84 16.95
CA ASN A 50 -10.06 7.70 17.97
C ASN A 50 -10.37 9.02 18.70
N ALA A 51 -9.53 10.05 18.60
CA ALA A 51 -9.77 11.36 19.19
C ALA A 51 -10.76 12.21 18.37
N PHE A 52 -10.96 11.90 17.08
CA PHE A 52 -11.82 12.65 16.16
C PHE A 52 -13.26 12.12 16.10
N VAL A 53 -13.86 11.84 17.26
CA VAL A 53 -15.19 11.22 17.41
C VAL A 53 -16.33 12.12 16.88
N THR A 54 -16.11 13.43 16.77
CA THR A 54 -17.17 14.43 16.67
C THR A 54 -17.66 14.77 15.26
N GLY A 55 -17.17 14.13 14.20
CA GLY A 55 -17.49 14.55 12.83
C GLY A 55 -18.10 13.47 11.94
N ILE A 56 -17.28 12.53 11.48
CA ILE A 56 -17.64 11.68 10.33
C ILE A 56 -16.98 10.32 10.53
N ALA A 57 -17.74 9.34 11.03
CA ALA A 57 -17.27 7.96 11.26
C ALA A 57 -16.56 7.34 10.05
N ARG A 58 -16.94 7.78 8.84
CA ARG A 58 -16.33 7.41 7.57
C ARG A 58 -14.84 7.77 7.45
N TYR A 59 -14.38 8.88 8.03
CA TYR A 59 -12.95 9.26 7.97
C TYR A 59 -12.11 8.43 8.93
N ILE A 60 -12.66 8.05 10.09
CA ILE A 60 -12.01 7.11 11.02
C ILE A 60 -11.87 5.74 10.37
N GLU A 61 -12.91 5.28 9.67
CA GLU A 61 -12.87 4.04 8.89
C GLU A 61 -11.81 4.12 7.79
N GLN A 62 -11.77 5.20 7.02
CA GLN A 62 -10.76 5.41 5.97
C GLN A 62 -9.34 5.44 6.53
N ALA A 63 -9.10 6.19 7.61
CA ALA A 63 -7.81 6.25 8.29
C ALA A 63 -7.36 4.87 8.79
N THR A 64 -8.31 4.06 9.27
CA THR A 64 -8.06 2.69 9.71
C THR A 64 -7.62 1.77 8.58
N VAL A 65 -8.34 1.83 7.46
CA VAL A 65 -7.96 1.06 6.27
C VAL A 65 -6.63 1.56 5.72
N HIS A 66 -6.40 2.87 5.68
CA HIS A 66 -5.16 3.48 5.20
C HIS A 66 -3.95 3.03 6.02
N SER A 67 -4.04 3.09 7.34
CA SER A 67 -2.99 2.62 8.25
C SER A 67 -2.66 1.13 8.01
N SER A 68 -3.68 0.26 7.95
CA SER A 68 -3.50 -1.17 7.67
C SER A 68 -2.91 -1.45 6.28
N MET A 69 -3.24 -0.64 5.27
CA MET A 69 -2.64 -0.76 3.94
C MET A 69 -1.17 -0.33 3.92
N ASN A 70 -0.79 0.67 4.72
CA ASN A 70 0.61 1.07 4.83
C ASN A 70 1.46 -0.04 5.47
N GLU A 71 0.97 -0.72 6.49
CA GLU A 71 1.67 -1.88 7.09
C GLU A 71 1.97 -2.98 6.06
N MET A 72 1.01 -3.26 5.17
CA MET A 72 1.17 -4.24 4.10
C MET A 72 2.18 -3.81 3.02
N LEU A 73 2.35 -2.49 2.80
CA LEU A 73 3.42 -1.99 1.93
C LEU A 73 4.81 -2.24 2.53
N GLU A 74 4.96 -2.05 3.84
CA GLU A 74 6.21 -2.34 4.54
C GLU A 74 6.53 -3.84 4.50
N GLU A 75 5.54 -4.71 4.76
CA GLU A 75 5.71 -6.17 4.61
C GLU A 75 6.09 -6.55 3.16
N GLY A 76 5.47 -5.92 2.16
CA GLY A 76 5.82 -6.11 0.75
C GLY A 76 7.26 -5.72 0.43
N GLN A 77 7.77 -4.68 1.09
CA GLN A 77 9.15 -4.25 0.95
C GLN A 77 10.13 -5.30 1.52
N GLU A 78 9.80 -5.96 2.63
CA GLU A 78 10.60 -7.06 3.16
C GLU A 78 10.73 -8.22 2.16
N TYR A 79 9.63 -8.60 1.51
CA TYR A 79 9.66 -9.61 0.45
C TYR A 79 10.43 -9.16 -0.79
N ALA A 80 10.37 -7.87 -1.15
CA ALA A 80 11.19 -7.33 -2.23
C ALA A 80 12.69 -7.45 -1.90
N VAL A 81 13.09 -7.14 -0.67
CA VAL A 81 14.48 -7.32 -0.19
C VAL A 81 14.86 -8.80 -0.22
N MET A 82 14.00 -9.69 0.26
CA MET A 82 14.22 -11.15 0.22
C MET A 82 14.47 -11.63 -1.22
N LEU A 83 13.62 -11.29 -2.18
CA LEU A 83 13.79 -11.67 -3.59
C LEU A 83 15.07 -11.08 -4.18
N TYR A 84 15.32 -9.80 -3.96
CA TYR A 84 16.49 -9.10 -4.49
C TYR A 84 17.81 -9.69 -3.98
N THR A 85 17.86 -10.03 -2.69
CA THR A 85 19.05 -10.59 -2.04
C THR A 85 19.19 -12.11 -2.18
N TRP A 86 18.16 -12.79 -2.71
CA TRP A 86 18.19 -14.23 -2.94
C TRP A 86 19.33 -14.63 -3.89
N ARG A 87 20.26 -15.44 -3.38
CA ARG A 87 21.33 -16.11 -4.17
C ARG A 87 21.05 -17.60 -4.20
N SER A 88 21.50 -18.26 -5.26
CA SER A 88 21.17 -19.68 -5.47
C SER A 88 21.90 -20.58 -4.48
N CYS A 89 21.14 -21.29 -3.66
CA CYS A 89 21.63 -22.36 -2.81
C CYS A 89 21.92 -23.63 -3.63
N SER A 90 21.07 -23.95 -4.62
CA SER A 90 21.23 -25.13 -5.48
C SER A 90 22.52 -25.12 -6.31
N ARG A 91 23.10 -23.95 -6.61
CA ARG A 91 24.43 -23.86 -7.23
C ARG A 91 25.58 -24.27 -6.31
N ALA A 92 25.38 -24.19 -4.99
CA ALA A 92 26.38 -24.60 -4.00
C ALA A 92 26.22 -26.07 -3.58
N ILE A 93 25.07 -26.68 -3.85
CA ILE A 93 24.79 -28.08 -3.51
C ILE A 93 25.49 -29.03 -4.51
N PRO A 94 26.21 -30.06 -4.03
CA PRO A 94 26.82 -31.06 -4.91
C PRO A 94 25.75 -31.85 -5.67
N GLN A 95 25.86 -31.92 -7.00
CA GLN A 95 24.90 -32.62 -7.83
C GLN A 95 25.10 -34.14 -7.77
N VAL A 96 23.99 -34.87 -7.66
CA VAL A 96 23.94 -36.33 -7.80
C VAL A 96 24.05 -36.69 -9.27
N LYS A 97 25.13 -37.37 -9.67
CA LYS A 97 25.41 -37.69 -11.09
C LYS A 97 24.71 -38.95 -11.58
N CYS A 98 24.56 -39.95 -10.70
CA CYS A 98 23.93 -41.23 -11.00
C CYS A 98 23.21 -41.80 -9.78
N ASN A 99 22.41 -42.84 -9.99
CA ASN A 99 21.62 -43.45 -8.92
C ASN A 99 22.48 -44.27 -7.95
N GLU A 100 23.64 -44.73 -8.39
CA GLU A 100 24.54 -45.59 -7.63
C GLU A 100 25.55 -44.78 -6.78
N GLN A 101 25.42 -43.45 -6.75
CA GLN A 101 26.33 -42.58 -6.01
C GLN A 101 26.21 -42.84 -4.48
N PRO A 102 27.32 -43.14 -3.77
CA PRO A 102 27.27 -43.57 -2.36
C PRO A 102 26.62 -42.55 -1.41
N ASN A 103 26.98 -41.26 -1.53
CA ASN A 103 26.48 -40.19 -0.66
C ASN A 103 25.18 -39.53 -1.18
N ARG A 104 24.44 -40.20 -2.07
CA ARG A 104 23.21 -39.66 -2.66
C ARG A 104 22.17 -39.28 -1.60
N VAL A 105 21.95 -40.16 -0.63
CA VAL A 105 20.94 -39.96 0.43
C VAL A 105 21.32 -38.78 1.32
N GLU A 106 22.58 -38.75 1.77
CA GLU A 106 23.12 -37.67 2.60
C GLU A 106 23.01 -36.29 1.91
N ILE A 107 23.28 -36.23 0.60
CA ILE A 107 23.13 -34.99 -0.18
C ILE A 107 21.67 -34.52 -0.16
N TYR A 108 20.70 -35.42 -0.36
CA TYR A 108 19.28 -35.04 -0.36
C TYR A 108 18.80 -34.63 1.04
N GLU A 109 19.19 -35.36 2.08
CA GLU A 109 18.85 -34.99 3.46
C GLU A 109 19.38 -33.59 3.82
N LYS A 110 20.64 -33.30 3.49
CA LYS A 110 21.23 -31.97 3.72
C LYS A 110 20.65 -30.89 2.80
N THR A 111 20.21 -31.26 1.59
CA THR A 111 19.53 -30.33 0.69
C THR A 111 18.20 -29.89 1.28
N VAL A 112 17.40 -30.82 1.81
CA VAL A 112 16.14 -30.51 2.49
C VAL A 112 16.39 -29.66 3.72
N GLU A 113 17.33 -30.05 4.58
CA GLU A 113 17.68 -29.31 5.81
C GLU A 113 18.04 -27.84 5.53
N VAL A 114 18.79 -27.57 4.46
CA VAL A 114 19.21 -26.21 4.10
C VAL A 114 18.09 -25.42 3.41
N LEU A 115 17.32 -26.06 2.52
CA LEU A 115 16.34 -25.36 1.67
C LEU A 115 14.95 -25.24 2.31
N GLU A 116 14.59 -26.07 3.28
CA GLU A 116 13.29 -26.03 3.97
C GLU A 116 12.94 -24.65 4.56
N PRO A 117 13.81 -23.98 5.35
CA PRO A 117 13.49 -22.65 5.88
C PRO A 117 13.34 -21.60 4.78
N GLU A 118 14.08 -21.73 3.67
CA GLU A 118 13.99 -20.82 2.53
C GLU A 118 12.69 -21.05 1.74
N VAL A 119 12.29 -22.30 1.52
CA VAL A 119 11.01 -22.65 0.89
C VAL A 119 9.82 -22.17 1.73
N THR A 120 9.94 -22.20 3.06
CA THR A 120 8.93 -21.61 3.95
C THR A 120 8.74 -20.11 3.68
N LYS A 121 9.82 -19.35 3.46
CA LYS A 121 9.72 -17.93 3.08
C LYS A 121 9.04 -17.75 1.73
N LEU A 122 9.29 -18.64 0.75
CA LEU A 122 8.61 -18.60 -0.55
C LEU A 122 7.11 -18.90 -0.44
N MET A 123 6.72 -19.81 0.44
CA MET A 123 5.31 -20.08 0.72
C MET A 123 4.64 -18.86 1.35
N ASN A 124 5.30 -18.22 2.32
CA ASN A 124 4.79 -16.99 2.94
C ASN A 124 4.67 -15.85 1.91
N PHE A 125 5.66 -15.68 1.02
CA PHE A 125 5.58 -14.73 -0.08
C PHE A 125 4.39 -15.02 -1.01
N MET A 126 4.17 -16.29 -1.37
CA MET A 126 3.02 -16.71 -2.19
C MET A 126 1.69 -16.37 -1.51
N TYR A 127 1.58 -16.57 -0.20
CA TYR A 127 0.37 -16.24 0.55
C TYR A 127 0.19 -14.72 0.69
N PHE A 128 1.27 -14.00 0.96
CA PHE A 128 1.29 -12.55 1.05
C PHE A 128 0.77 -11.90 -0.23
N GLN A 129 1.36 -12.21 -1.40
CA GLN A 129 0.95 -11.58 -2.65
C GLN A 129 -0.52 -11.85 -2.98
N ARG A 130 -1.02 -13.05 -2.68
CA ARG A 130 -2.43 -13.42 -2.92
C ARG A 130 -3.36 -12.57 -2.05
N ASN A 131 -3.07 -12.49 -0.75
CA ASN A 131 -3.83 -11.68 0.20
C ASN A 131 -3.75 -10.19 -0.15
N ALA A 132 -2.57 -9.69 -0.54
CA ALA A 132 -2.37 -8.30 -0.92
C ALA A 132 -3.17 -7.92 -2.17
N ILE A 133 -3.22 -8.77 -3.19
CA ILE A 133 -4.04 -8.57 -4.39
C ILE A 133 -5.52 -8.57 -4.03
N GLU A 134 -5.98 -9.55 -3.24
CA GLU A 134 -7.39 -9.63 -2.81
C GLU A 134 -7.81 -8.38 -2.02
N ARG A 135 -6.95 -7.93 -1.10
CA ARG A 135 -7.19 -6.73 -0.28
C ARG A 135 -7.23 -5.46 -1.14
N PHE A 136 -6.26 -5.29 -2.03
CA PHE A 136 -6.20 -4.14 -2.94
C PHE A 136 -7.42 -4.09 -3.87
N CYS A 137 -7.75 -5.20 -4.53
CA CYS A 137 -8.91 -5.29 -5.41
C CYS A 137 -10.23 -5.07 -4.66
N GLY A 138 -10.33 -5.57 -3.42
CA GLY A 138 -11.46 -5.31 -2.54
C GLY A 138 -11.67 -3.82 -2.27
N GLU A 139 -10.59 -3.10 -1.99
CA GLU A 139 -10.63 -1.64 -1.79
C GLU A 139 -10.99 -0.88 -3.07
N VAL A 140 -10.41 -1.25 -4.22
CA VAL A 140 -10.79 -0.66 -5.52
C VAL A 140 -12.29 -0.88 -5.79
N LYS A 141 -12.80 -2.10 -5.56
CA LYS A 141 -14.22 -2.41 -5.72
C LYS A 141 -15.11 -1.56 -4.80
N ARG A 142 -14.70 -1.35 -3.54
CA ARG A 142 -15.42 -0.52 -2.56
C ARG A 142 -15.49 0.94 -3.01
N LEU A 143 -14.38 1.50 -3.49
CA LEU A 143 -14.29 2.88 -3.96
C LEU A 143 -15.04 3.11 -5.29
N CYS A 144 -15.08 2.08 -6.15
CA CYS A 144 -15.75 2.19 -7.46
C CYS A 144 -17.27 1.98 -7.42
N HIS A 145 -17.87 1.70 -6.24
CA HIS A 145 -19.31 1.56 -6.08
C HIS A 145 -20.05 2.82 -6.56
N ALA A 146 -21.20 2.65 -7.21
CA ALA A 146 -21.92 3.75 -7.88
C ALA A 146 -22.23 4.93 -6.94
N GLU A 147 -22.62 4.61 -5.70
CA GLU A 147 -22.89 5.63 -4.68
C GLU A 147 -21.61 6.24 -4.09
N ARG A 148 -20.51 5.48 -4.03
CA ARG A 148 -19.25 5.94 -3.42
C ARG A 148 -18.35 6.70 -4.39
N ARG A 149 -18.55 6.56 -5.70
CA ARG A 149 -17.74 7.24 -6.71
C ARG A 149 -17.84 8.77 -6.64
N LYS A 150 -18.97 9.29 -6.16
CA LYS A 150 -19.19 10.75 -5.99
C LYS A 150 -18.61 11.28 -4.68
N ASP A 151 -18.12 10.40 -3.82
CA ASP A 151 -17.64 10.80 -2.52
C ASP A 151 -16.16 11.20 -2.55
N PHE A 152 -15.79 12.03 -1.58
CA PHE A 152 -14.42 12.40 -1.35
C PHE A 152 -13.54 11.18 -1.00
N VAL A 153 -12.34 11.15 -1.60
CA VAL A 153 -11.25 10.23 -1.26
C VAL A 153 -10.01 11.07 -1.01
N SER A 154 -9.35 10.87 0.13
CA SER A 154 -8.10 11.55 0.47
C SER A 154 -7.02 11.30 -0.60
N GLU A 155 -6.34 12.36 -1.03
CA GLU A 155 -5.19 12.27 -1.94
C GLU A 155 -4.10 11.34 -1.39
N ALA A 156 -3.83 11.41 -0.08
CA ALA A 156 -2.84 10.54 0.55
C ALA A 156 -3.22 9.05 0.43
N TYR A 157 -4.52 8.74 0.46
CA TYR A 157 -5.00 7.36 0.26
C TYR A 157 -4.82 6.93 -1.22
N LEU A 158 -5.10 7.82 -2.17
CA LEU A 158 -4.84 7.56 -3.60
C LEU A 158 -3.35 7.32 -3.88
N ILE A 159 -2.46 8.06 -3.22
CA ILE A 159 -1.01 7.83 -3.30
C ILE A 159 -0.64 6.45 -2.75
N THR A 160 -1.21 6.04 -1.60
CA THR A 160 -1.00 4.68 -1.07
C THR A 160 -1.47 3.62 -2.07
N LEU A 161 -2.65 3.78 -2.69
CA LEU A 161 -3.10 2.85 -3.75
C LEU A 161 -2.15 2.81 -4.95
N GLY A 162 -1.60 3.96 -5.35
CA GLY A 162 -0.55 4.02 -6.39
C GLY A 162 0.72 3.25 -5.99
N LYS A 163 1.15 3.37 -4.73
CA LYS A 163 2.27 2.60 -4.18
C LYS A 163 2.01 1.10 -4.19
N PHE A 164 0.78 0.64 -3.99
CA PHE A 164 0.42 -0.79 -4.10
C PHE A 164 0.64 -1.33 -5.51
N ILE A 165 0.20 -0.60 -6.54
CA ILE A 165 0.42 -1.00 -7.93
C ILE A 165 1.93 -1.09 -8.22
N ASN A 166 2.70 -0.11 -7.73
CA ASN A 166 4.15 -0.15 -7.84
C ASN A 166 4.77 -1.34 -7.08
N MET A 167 4.30 -1.67 -5.88
CA MET A 167 4.74 -2.83 -5.11
C MET A 167 4.51 -4.12 -5.90
N PHE A 168 3.33 -4.32 -6.52
CA PHE A 168 3.07 -5.49 -7.35
C PHE A 168 4.02 -5.59 -8.55
N ALA A 169 4.29 -4.46 -9.22
CA ALA A 169 5.25 -4.41 -10.31
C ALA A 169 6.66 -4.79 -9.84
N VAL A 170 7.15 -4.21 -8.73
CA VAL A 170 8.46 -4.52 -8.17
C VAL A 170 8.59 -6.00 -7.80
N LEU A 171 7.59 -6.56 -7.11
CA LEU A 171 7.62 -7.96 -6.68
C LEU A 171 7.59 -8.92 -7.87
N ASP A 172 6.79 -8.65 -8.91
CA ASP A 172 6.74 -9.52 -10.08
C ASP A 172 8.02 -9.42 -10.93
N GLU A 173 8.57 -8.23 -11.14
CA GLU A 173 9.84 -8.06 -11.85
C GLU A 173 11.02 -8.72 -11.12
N LEU A 174 11.10 -8.56 -9.79
CA LEU A 174 12.09 -9.27 -8.97
C LEU A 174 11.92 -10.79 -9.04
N LYS A 175 10.69 -11.29 -8.99
CA LYS A 175 10.39 -12.71 -9.18
C LYS A 175 10.84 -13.19 -10.57
N ASN A 176 10.54 -12.42 -11.61
CA ASN A 176 10.82 -12.78 -13.00
C ASN A 176 12.33 -12.86 -13.28
N MET A 177 13.13 -11.94 -12.73
CA MET A 177 14.59 -11.98 -12.89
C MET A 177 15.29 -13.09 -12.06
N LYS A 178 14.64 -13.60 -11.00
CA LYS A 178 15.27 -14.52 -10.02
C LYS A 178 15.05 -16.00 -10.36
N CYS A 179 15.72 -16.50 -11.40
CA CYS A 179 15.74 -17.93 -11.71
C CYS A 179 16.24 -18.80 -10.54
N SER A 180 17.10 -18.26 -9.67
CA SER A 180 17.61 -18.92 -8.46
C SER A 180 16.49 -19.41 -7.55
N VAL A 181 15.44 -18.59 -7.33
CA VAL A 181 14.29 -18.94 -6.48
C VAL A 181 13.59 -20.19 -7.00
N LYS A 182 13.28 -20.21 -8.31
CA LYS A 182 12.64 -21.36 -8.96
C LYS A 182 13.50 -22.62 -8.90
N ASN A 183 14.80 -22.48 -9.13
CA ASN A 183 15.73 -23.60 -9.15
C ASN A 183 15.94 -24.19 -7.75
N ASP A 184 16.06 -23.35 -6.73
CA ASP A 184 16.21 -23.78 -5.34
C ASP A 184 14.96 -24.52 -4.86
N HIS A 185 13.75 -23.99 -5.11
CA HIS A 185 12.52 -24.73 -4.81
C HIS A 185 12.43 -26.06 -5.58
N SER A 186 12.86 -26.09 -6.84
CA SER A 186 12.87 -27.31 -7.66
C SER A 186 13.90 -28.34 -7.17
N ALA A 187 15.02 -27.89 -6.59
CA ALA A 187 16.02 -28.74 -5.97
C ALA A 187 15.53 -29.31 -4.64
N TYR A 188 14.81 -28.53 -3.83
CA TYR A 188 14.17 -28.99 -2.59
C TYR A 188 13.09 -30.05 -2.85
N LYS A 189 12.28 -29.86 -3.91
CA LYS A 189 11.19 -30.77 -4.24
C LYS A 189 11.65 -32.11 -4.84
N ARG A 190 12.86 -32.15 -5.41
CA ARG A 190 13.41 -33.32 -6.11
C ARG A 190 14.04 -34.29 -5.12
#